data_AF-A0A1I1H7D8-F1
#
_entry.id   AF-A0A1I1H7D8-F1
#
_cell.length_a   1.000
_cell.length_b   1.000
_cell.length_c   1.000
_cell.angle_alpha   90.00
_cell.angle_beta   90.00
_cell.angle_gamma   90.00
#
_symmetry.space_group_name_H-M   'P 1'
#
loop_
_entity.id
_entity.type
_entity.pdbx_description
1 polymer ?
#
loop_
_entity_poly.entity_id
_entity_poly.type
_entity_poly.pdbx_seq_one_letter_code
_entity_poly.pdbx_strand_id
1 'polypeptide(L)'
;MNQKTNFSFEVQYPAGSDSNQAQRDAVMAALGPALQQLLKAQDSAATVMVSDSHRGSDNKLVELSTTLQDPQIADILKTFAAQHGVLVSAFE
;
A
#
# COMPACT_ATOMS: atom_id res chain seq x y z
N MET A 1 -18.70 -18.57 -1.95
CA MET A 1 -18.29 -17.38 -1.18
C MET A 1 -16.77 -17.35 -1.23
N ASN A 2 -16.13 -16.31 -1.77
CA ASN A 2 -14.68 -16.18 -1.63
C ASN A 2 -14.37 -15.84 -0.18
N GLN A 3 -13.45 -16.58 0.44
CA GLN A 3 -12.91 -16.19 1.73
C GLN A 3 -12.13 -14.88 1.57
N LYS A 4 -12.33 -13.95 2.49
CA LYS A 4 -11.50 -12.76 2.58
C LYS A 4 -10.18 -13.14 3.24
N THR A 5 -9.08 -12.76 2.60
CA THR A 5 -7.73 -12.90 3.11
C THR A 5 -7.28 -11.54 3.62
N ASN A 6 -6.59 -11.54 4.76
CA ASN A 6 -5.98 -10.35 5.32
C ASN A 6 -4.47 -10.39 5.06
N PHE A 7 -3.94 -9.29 4.52
CA PHE A 7 -2.52 -9.11 4.24
C PHE A 7 -2.03 -7.87 4.98
N SER A 8 -0.82 -7.96 5.53
CA SER A 8 -0.15 -6.83 6.17
C SER A 8 1.19 -6.61 5.49
N PHE A 9 1.50 -5.37 5.16
CA PHE A 9 2.76 -4.98 4.55
C PHE A 9 3.17 -3.55 4.93
N GLU A 10 4.46 -3.28 4.88
CA GLU A 10 5.03 -1.95 5.06
C GLU A 10 5.19 -1.26 3.70
N VAL A 11 4.80 0.00 3.61
CA VAL A 11 5.16 0.89 2.50
C VAL A 11 6.14 1.92 3.01
N GLN A 12 7.28 2.04 2.33
CA GLN A 12 8.31 3.01 2.68
C GLN A 12 8.71 3.86 1.48
N TYR A 13 9.00 5.13 1.71
CA TYR A 13 9.71 5.94 0.74
C TYR A 13 11.22 5.63 0.82
N PRO A 14 11.89 5.26 -0.29
CA PRO A 14 13.31 4.94 -0.26
C PRO A 14 14.16 6.16 0.15
N ALA A 15 15.19 5.90 0.97
CA ALA A 15 16.16 6.91 1.35
C ALA A 15 16.90 7.43 0.10
N GLY A 16 17.03 8.75 -0.02
CA GLY A 16 17.68 9.38 -1.17
C GLY A 16 16.80 9.53 -2.41
N SER A 17 15.47 9.41 -2.29
CA SER A 17 14.57 9.80 -3.36
C SER A 17 14.73 11.30 -3.70
N ASP A 18 14.67 11.65 -4.98
CA ASP A 18 14.66 13.06 -5.42
C ASP A 18 13.41 13.83 -4.96
N SER A 19 12.37 13.12 -4.49
CA SER A 19 11.15 13.69 -3.93
C SER A 19 11.41 14.46 -2.63
N ASN A 20 10.94 15.70 -2.57
CA ASN A 20 11.03 16.51 -1.35
C ASN A 20 10.05 15.99 -0.27
N GLN A 21 10.24 16.45 0.98
CA GLN A 21 9.43 16.01 2.14
C GLN A 21 7.93 16.15 1.89
N ALA A 22 7.48 17.30 1.38
CA ALA A 22 6.06 17.57 1.15
C ALA A 22 5.43 16.64 0.12
N GLN A 23 6.18 16.25 -0.92
CA GLN A 23 5.73 15.26 -1.91
C GLN A 23 5.60 13.88 -1.30
N ARG A 24 6.58 13.45 -0.48
CA ARG A 24 6.53 12.15 0.20
C ARG A 24 5.36 12.08 1.18
N ASP A 25 5.18 13.13 1.98
CA ASP A 25 4.07 13.24 2.94
C ASP A 25 2.71 13.21 2.22
N ALA A 26 2.58 13.88 1.07
CA ALA A 26 1.35 13.84 0.27
C ALA A 26 1.05 12.43 -0.25
N VAL A 27 2.05 11.69 -0.74
CA VAL A 27 1.89 10.30 -1.17
C VAL A 27 1.49 9.41 0.02
N MET A 28 2.17 9.54 1.15
CA MET A 28 1.90 8.74 2.35
C MET A 28 0.52 9.03 2.96
N ALA A 29 0.05 10.27 2.89
CA ALA A 29 -1.30 10.65 3.30
C ALA A 29 -2.38 10.12 2.34
N ALA A 30 -2.07 10.02 1.05
CA ALA A 30 -2.98 9.51 0.03
C ALA A 30 -2.94 7.98 -0.14
N LEU A 31 -2.05 7.29 0.57
CA LEU A 31 -1.79 5.85 0.42
C LEU A 31 -3.07 5.01 0.56
N GLY A 32 -3.83 5.24 1.63
CA GLY A 32 -5.07 4.51 1.93
C GLY A 32 -6.11 4.62 0.82
N PRO A 33 -6.59 5.85 0.48
CA PRO A 33 -7.59 5.99 -0.57
C PRO A 33 -7.10 5.54 -1.95
N ALA A 34 -5.83 5.75 -2.30
CA ALA A 34 -5.27 5.33 -3.58
C ALA A 34 -5.24 3.80 -3.73
N LEU A 35 -4.70 3.08 -2.74
CA LEU A 35 -4.69 1.62 -2.74
C LEU A 35 -6.12 1.05 -2.72
N GLN A 36 -7.00 1.63 -1.91
CA GLN A 36 -8.39 1.17 -1.85
C GLN A 36 -9.10 1.32 -3.20
N GLN A 37 -8.87 2.42 -3.93
CA GLN A 37 -9.44 2.62 -5.26
C GLN A 37 -8.93 1.57 -6.26
N LEU A 38 -7.62 1.29 -6.28
CA LEU A 38 -7.03 0.28 -7.17
C LEU A 38 -7.56 -1.12 -6.89
N LEU A 39 -7.64 -1.49 -5.61
CA LEU A 39 -8.13 -2.80 -5.19
C LEU A 39 -9.63 -2.95 -5.47
N LYS A 40 -10.43 -1.90 -5.23
CA LYS A 40 -11.88 -1.92 -5.49
C LYS A 40 -12.25 -2.06 -6.97
N ALA A 41 -11.35 -1.72 -7.88
CA ALA A 41 -11.55 -1.96 -9.30
C ALA A 41 -11.62 -3.46 -9.65
N GLN A 42 -10.99 -4.32 -8.83
CA GLN A 42 -11.00 -5.78 -9.02
C GLN A 42 -11.80 -6.53 -7.94
N ASP A 43 -11.86 -6.00 -6.73
CA ASP A 43 -12.63 -6.53 -5.60
C ASP A 43 -13.36 -5.40 -4.87
N SER A 44 -14.64 -5.22 -5.18
CA SER A 44 -15.48 -4.18 -4.57
C SER A 44 -15.59 -4.28 -3.04
N ALA A 45 -15.32 -5.46 -2.46
CA ALA A 45 -15.33 -5.70 -1.02
C ALA A 45 -13.97 -5.45 -0.34
N ALA A 46 -12.96 -5.01 -1.10
CA ALA A 46 -11.63 -4.73 -0.59
C ALA A 46 -11.62 -3.53 0.37
N THR A 47 -10.92 -3.70 1.49
CA THR A 47 -10.72 -2.67 2.51
C THR A 47 -9.24 -2.50 2.79
N VAL A 48 -8.80 -1.25 2.87
CA VAL A 48 -7.43 -0.88 3.19
C VAL A 48 -7.46 -0.04 4.46
N MET A 49 -6.63 -0.41 5.43
CA MET A 49 -6.35 0.40 6.61
C MET A 49 -4.87 0.78 6.59
N VAL A 50 -4.58 2.05 6.92
CA VAL A 50 -3.22 2.58 6.96
C VAL A 50 -2.94 3.11 8.35
N SER A 51 -1.81 2.70 8.90
CA SER A 51 -1.36 3.06 10.24
C SER A 51 0.08 3.59 10.18
N ASP A 52 0.43 4.44 11.12
CA ASP A 52 1.81 4.90 11.27
C ASP A 52 2.72 3.74 11.69
N SER A 53 3.89 3.62 11.06
CA SER A 53 4.92 2.70 11.55
C SER A 53 5.74 3.36 12.66
N HIS A 54 6.39 2.56 13.49
CA HIS A 54 7.38 3.03 14.46
C HIS A 54 8.67 3.57 13.82
N ARG A 55 8.81 3.46 12.48
CA ARG A 55 10.01 3.84 11.72
C ARG A 55 9.98 5.28 11.19
N GLY A 56 8.89 6.02 11.43
CA GLY A 56 8.76 7.42 11.06
C GLY A 56 7.76 7.68 9.93
N SER A 57 7.60 8.95 9.54
CA SER A 57 6.53 9.40 8.62
C SER A 57 6.67 8.88 7.19
N ASP A 58 7.89 8.56 6.75
CA ASP A 58 8.16 7.95 5.44
C ASP A 58 7.78 6.46 5.37
N ASN A 59 7.32 5.87 6.48
CA ASN A 59 7.00 4.45 6.61
C ASN A 59 5.58 4.27 7.15
N LYS A 60 4.73 3.56 6.41
CA LYS A 60 3.36 3.25 6.79
C LYS A 60 3.12 1.74 6.82
N LEU A 61 2.35 1.31 7.80
CA LEU A 61 1.80 -0.05 7.85
C LEU A 61 0.47 -0.05 7.11
N VAL A 62 0.28 -1.03 6.23
CA VAL A 62 -0.95 -1.23 5.48
C VAL A 62 -1.52 -2.59 5.78
N GLU A 63 -2.80 -2.61 6.15
CA GLU A 63 -3.60 -3.81 6.31
C GLU A 63 -4.65 -3.85 5.21
N LEU A 64 -4.66 -4.93 4.45
CA LEU A 64 -5.54 -5.17 3.31
C LEU A 64 -6.42 -6.37 3.61
N SER A 65 -7.74 -6.22 3.55
CA SER A 65 -8.69 -7.33 3.48
C SER A 65 -9.30 -7.41 2.10
N THR A 66 -9.13 -8.53 1.41
CA THR A 66 -9.61 -8.71 0.02
C THR A 66 -9.90 -10.17 -0.32
N THR A 67 -10.65 -10.40 -1.39
CA THR A 67 -10.89 -11.72 -1.99
C THR A 67 -9.96 -12.02 -3.17
N LEU A 68 -9.06 -11.07 -3.49
CA LEU A 68 -8.01 -11.24 -4.50
C LEU A 68 -6.96 -12.24 -4.04
N GLN A 69 -6.34 -12.92 -5.00
CA GLN A 69 -5.24 -13.85 -4.76
C GLN A 69 -3.89 -13.10 -4.73
N ASP A 70 -2.90 -13.67 -4.05
CA ASP A 70 -1.55 -13.10 -3.88
C ASP A 70 -0.93 -12.58 -5.19
N PRO A 71 -1.00 -13.28 -6.34
CA PRO A 71 -0.44 -12.77 -7.59
C PRO A 71 -1.12 -11.49 -8.07
N GLN A 72 -2.43 -11.36 -7.88
CA GLN A 72 -3.19 -10.16 -8.28
C GLN A 72 -2.84 -8.98 -7.38
N ILE A 73 -2.71 -9.23 -6.08
CA ILE A 73 -2.32 -8.22 -5.10
C ILE A 73 -0.88 -7.74 -5.39
N ALA A 74 0.04 -8.67 -5.62
CA ALA A 74 1.44 -8.36 -5.94
C ALA A 74 1.55 -7.46 -7.18
N ASP A 75 0.76 -7.72 -8.23
CA ASP A 75 0.80 -6.92 -9.46
C ASP A 75 0.25 -5.49 -9.25
N ILE A 76 -0.83 -5.36 -8.46
CA ILE A 76 -1.38 -4.05 -8.05
C ILE A 76 -0.34 -3.28 -7.23
N LEU A 77 0.25 -3.90 -6.21
CA LEU A 77 1.22 -3.27 -5.32
C LEU A 77 2.50 -2.89 -6.05
N LYS A 78 2.98 -3.73 -6.97
CA LYS A 78 4.14 -3.43 -7.82
C LYS A 78 3.89 -2.24 -8.74
N THR A 79 2.70 -2.17 -9.35
CA THR A 79 2.31 -1.04 -10.19
C THR A 79 2.23 0.25 -9.39
N PHE A 80 1.60 0.19 -8.21
CA PHE A 80 1.52 1.32 -7.28
C PHE A 80 2.91 1.79 -6.83
N ALA A 81 3.78 0.86 -6.43
CA ALA A 81 5.15 1.13 -6.02
C ALA A 81 5.94 1.88 -7.10
N ALA A 82 5.86 1.40 -8.35
CA ALA A 82 6.54 2.03 -9.48
C ALA A 82 5.99 3.43 -9.81
N GLN A 83 4.67 3.65 -9.71
CA GLN A 83 4.06 4.95 -9.99
C GLN A 83 4.41 6.01 -8.94
N HIS A 84 4.52 5.63 -7.68
CA HIS A 84 4.72 6.56 -6.57
C HIS A 84 6.15 6.61 -6.05
N GLY A 85 7.05 5.77 -6.58
CA GLY A 85 8.45 5.68 -6.15
C GLY A 85 8.62 5.13 -4.74
N VAL A 86 7.67 4.32 -4.26
CA VAL A 86 7.69 3.71 -2.93
C VAL A 86 8.13 2.25 -3.01
N LEU A 87 8.61 1.71 -1.89
CA LEU A 87 8.91 0.30 -1.73
C LEU A 87 7.82 -0.36 -0.88
N VAL A 88 7.47 -1.59 -1.24
CA VAL A 88 6.48 -2.40 -0.53
C VAL A 88 7.16 -3.66 -0.02
N SER A 89 7.08 -3.91 1.28
CA SER A 89 7.68 -5.06 1.96
C SER A 89 6.60 -5.79 2.74
N ALA A 90 6.31 -7.04 2.37
CA ALA A 90 5.40 -7.88 3.17
C ALA A 90 6.05 -8.27 4.51
N PHE A 91 5.24 -8.48 5.55
CA PHE A 91 5.72 -9.13 6.77
C PHE A 91 5.71 -10.65 6.55
N GLU A 92 6.87 -11.29 6.68
CA GLU A 92 6.98 -12.77 6.74
C GLU A 92 6.50 -13.31 8.09
#